data_AF-A0A6I6MMK2-F1
#
_entry.id   AF-A0A6I6MMK2-F1
#
_cell.length_a   1.000
_cell.length_b   1.000
_cell.length_c   1.000
_cell.angle_alpha   90.00
_cell.angle_beta   90.00
_cell.angle_gamma   90.00
#
_symmetry.space_group_name_H-M   'P 1'
#
loop_
_entity.id
_entity.type
_entity.pdbx_description
1 polymer ?
#
loop_
_entity_poly.entity_id
_entity_poly.type
_entity_poly.pdbx_seq_one_letter_code
_entity_poly.pdbx_strand_id
1 'polypeptide(L)'
;MRMMLAAAVAAIALATPASAGPWSDEASHLAFVAPDGWNVRQLPAEGMTYILADAGSKECHILASQRPETAEISPERIRAGGETPIGNPAWAQIPGALPTVFAADAAVTQSSVDTSAFWPVQRADYNSQGQVVHAAIQFRPGVEFWGFCFSRTGADDAATYEGVLRSIAGTTDAELQANIDDRRRGRRRDQEARDAGSRSAMDEAMRNTLQDRAMEAVGRSQ
;
A
#
# COMPACT_ATOMS: atom_id res chain seq x y z
N MET A 1 33.90 39.16 42.05
CA MET A 1 34.01 37.68 42.00
C MET A 1 32.64 37.09 41.74
N ARG A 2 32.45 36.43 40.59
CA ARG A 2 31.57 35.26 40.37
C ARG A 2 31.60 34.92 38.87
N MET A 3 32.56 34.07 38.51
CA MET A 3 32.58 33.33 37.25
C MET A 3 31.60 32.17 37.39
N MET A 4 30.65 32.03 36.46
CA MET A 4 29.91 30.78 36.26
C MET A 4 30.43 30.12 34.99
N LEU A 5 31.09 28.97 35.13
CA LEU A 5 31.40 28.07 34.02
C LEU A 5 30.16 27.21 33.75
N ALA A 6 29.64 27.26 32.52
CA ALA A 6 28.68 26.29 32.02
C ALA A 6 29.46 25.17 31.30
N ALA A 7 29.40 23.95 31.84
CA ALA A 7 29.94 22.75 31.21
C ALA A 7 28.94 22.24 30.16
N ALA A 8 29.33 22.28 28.88
CA ALA A 8 28.59 21.64 27.80
C ALA A 8 28.83 20.12 27.86
N VAL A 9 27.82 19.36 28.27
CA VAL A 9 27.81 17.90 28.16
C VAL A 9 27.44 17.56 26.72
N ALA A 10 28.43 17.16 25.92
CA ALA A 10 28.20 16.56 24.62
C ALA A 10 27.67 15.13 24.82
N ALA A 11 26.37 14.94 24.63
CA ALA A 11 25.78 13.61 24.57
C ALA A 11 26.14 12.97 23.22
N ILE A 12 27.12 12.06 23.24
CA ILE A 12 27.40 11.18 22.10
C ILE A 12 26.28 10.15 22.06
N ALA A 13 25.31 10.33 21.16
CA ALA A 13 24.28 9.34 20.89
C ALA A 13 24.95 8.12 20.23
N LEU A 14 25.19 7.06 21.02
CA LEU A 14 25.56 5.76 20.50
C LEU A 14 24.33 5.17 19.81
N ALA A 15 24.33 5.13 18.48
CA ALA A 15 23.32 4.42 17.71
C ALA A 15 23.44 2.91 18.03
N THR A 16 22.54 2.39 18.86
CA THR A 16 22.40 0.94 19.04
C THR A 16 21.83 0.34 17.75
N PRO A 17 22.39 -0.74 17.19
CA PRO A 17 21.80 -1.40 16.04
C PRO A 17 20.38 -1.86 16.43
N ALA A 18 19.38 -1.37 15.70
CA ALA A 18 18.01 -1.81 15.86
C ALA A 18 17.95 -3.30 15.50
N SER A 19 17.67 -4.13 16.50
CA SER A 19 17.45 -5.56 16.34
C SER A 19 16.14 -5.81 15.58
N ALA A 20 16.12 -6.83 14.71
CA ALA A 20 15.02 -7.78 14.55
C ALA A 20 13.63 -7.26 14.97
N GLY A 21 12.79 -6.80 14.04
CA GLY A 21 11.46 -6.32 14.40
C GLY A 21 10.88 -5.23 13.51
N PRO A 22 9.74 -4.64 13.92
CA PRO A 22 9.12 -3.56 13.20
C PRO A 22 10.03 -2.33 13.21
N TRP A 23 10.26 -1.77 12.03
CA TRP A 23 10.92 -0.50 11.83
C TRP A 23 9.90 0.51 11.30
N SER A 24 10.04 1.77 11.70
CA SER A 24 9.29 2.90 11.14
C SER A 24 10.18 4.14 11.06
N ASP A 25 9.96 5.02 10.08
CA ASP A 25 10.66 6.29 10.00
C ASP A 25 10.19 7.29 11.07
N GLU A 26 11.01 8.28 11.39
CA GLU A 26 10.68 9.31 12.38
C GLU A 26 9.44 10.12 11.98
N ALA A 27 9.25 10.33 10.68
CA ALA A 27 8.07 10.99 10.12
C ALA A 27 6.82 10.10 10.15
N SER A 28 6.96 8.82 10.51
CA SER A 28 5.87 7.85 10.56
C SER A 28 5.10 7.81 9.25
N HIS A 29 5.77 7.78 8.11
CA HIS A 29 5.18 7.58 6.79
C HIS A 29 5.38 6.15 6.28
N LEU A 30 6.43 5.48 6.72
CA LEU A 30 6.84 4.15 6.27
C LEU A 30 7.08 3.24 7.48
N ALA A 31 6.59 2.01 7.41
CA ALA A 31 6.93 0.94 8.33
C ALA A 31 7.13 -0.38 7.59
N PHE A 32 7.97 -1.26 8.12
CA PHE A 32 8.14 -2.64 7.64
C PHE A 32 8.76 -3.51 8.74
N VAL A 33 8.77 -4.83 8.55
CA VAL A 33 9.42 -5.77 9.48
C VAL A 33 10.77 -6.19 8.88
N ALA A 34 11.85 -5.78 9.53
CA ALA A 34 13.19 -6.19 9.14
C ALA A 34 13.48 -7.61 9.70
N PRO A 35 14.08 -8.52 8.91
CA PRO A 35 14.42 -9.84 9.40
C PRO A 35 15.49 -9.78 10.49
N ASP A 36 15.54 -10.82 11.33
CA ASP A 36 16.48 -10.86 12.44
C ASP A 36 17.94 -10.78 11.96
N GLY A 37 18.73 -9.92 12.63
CA GLY A 37 20.13 -9.69 12.30
C GLY A 37 20.38 -8.75 11.11
N TRP A 38 19.33 -8.16 10.51
CA TRP A 38 19.49 -7.14 9.49
C TRP A 38 19.76 -5.77 10.10
N ASN A 39 20.66 -5.01 9.47
CA ASN A 39 20.88 -3.60 9.75
C ASN A 39 19.89 -2.78 8.94
N VAL A 40 19.26 -1.77 9.55
CA VAL A 40 18.36 -0.84 8.85
C VAL A 40 18.92 0.57 8.96
N ARG A 41 19.08 1.25 7.82
CA ARG A 41 19.50 2.66 7.77
C ARG A 41 18.70 3.45 6.75
N GLN A 42 18.40 4.70 7.08
CA GLN A 42 17.89 5.66 6.13
C GLN A 42 19.04 6.31 5.37
N LEU A 43 18.96 6.32 4.04
CA LEU A 43 19.88 6.98 3.14
C LEU A 43 19.37 8.38 2.78
N PRO A 44 20.26 9.35 2.56
CA PRO A 44 19.85 10.66 2.10
C PRO A 44 19.28 10.56 0.68
N ALA A 45 18.03 11.01 0.52
CA ALA A 45 17.35 11.12 -0.76
C ALA A 45 16.44 12.36 -0.74
N GLU A 46 16.46 13.14 -1.82
CA GLU A 46 15.61 14.33 -1.93
C GLU A 46 14.18 13.92 -2.31
N GLY A 47 13.19 14.45 -1.59
CA GLY A 47 11.77 14.26 -1.92
C GLY A 47 11.20 12.87 -1.61
N MET A 48 11.97 11.96 -1.00
CA MET A 48 11.50 10.62 -0.64
C MET A 48 12.22 10.05 0.58
N THR A 49 11.58 9.11 1.27
CA THR A 49 12.26 8.27 2.27
C THR A 49 12.92 7.10 1.54
N TYR A 50 14.22 6.88 1.77
CA TYR A 50 14.97 5.76 1.19
C TYR A 50 15.67 4.98 2.29
N ILE A 51 15.26 3.73 2.49
CA ILE A 51 15.80 2.81 3.47
C ILE A 51 16.60 1.70 2.78
N LEU A 52 17.74 1.38 3.37
CA LEU A 52 18.50 0.18 3.07
C LEU A 52 18.48 -0.73 4.30
N ALA A 53 17.88 -1.90 4.14
CA ALA A 53 17.93 -2.99 5.09
C ALA A 53 18.88 -4.06 4.54
N ASP A 54 19.89 -4.48 5.29
CA ASP A 54 20.89 -5.45 4.81
C ASP A 54 21.39 -6.44 5.87
N ALA A 55 21.83 -7.61 5.41
CA ALA A 55 22.55 -8.61 6.20
C ALA A 55 23.56 -9.37 5.33
N GLY A 56 24.82 -8.92 5.36
CA GLY A 56 25.89 -9.53 4.57
C GLY A 56 25.71 -9.24 3.08
N SER A 57 25.41 -10.26 2.28
CA SER A 57 25.15 -10.11 0.84
C SER A 57 23.69 -9.84 0.50
N LYS A 58 22.77 -9.99 1.46
CA LYS A 58 21.33 -9.80 1.28
C LYS A 58 20.95 -8.36 1.55
N GLU A 59 20.20 -7.75 0.65
CA GLU A 59 19.82 -6.34 0.73
C GLU A 59 18.37 -6.13 0.28
N CYS A 60 17.68 -5.21 0.94
CA CYS A 60 16.38 -4.69 0.54
C CYS A 60 16.45 -3.16 0.53
N HIS A 61 16.17 -2.58 -0.62
CA HIS A 61 15.99 -1.15 -0.83
C HIS A 61 14.51 -0.82 -0.77
N ILE A 62 14.10 0.01 0.18
CA ILE A 62 12.69 0.36 0.40
C ILE A 62 12.56 1.87 0.26
N LEU A 63 11.65 2.32 -0.59
CA LEU A 63 11.44 3.72 -0.90
C LEU A 63 9.98 4.08 -0.61
N ALA A 64 9.76 5.24 -0.01
CA ALA A 64 8.46 5.87 0.10
C ALA A 64 8.49 7.20 -0.67
N SER A 65 7.82 7.23 -1.82
CA SER A 65 7.73 8.40 -2.69
C SER A 65 6.42 9.13 -2.47
N GLN A 66 6.49 10.43 -2.20
CA GLN A 66 5.30 11.27 -2.04
C GLN A 66 4.61 11.47 -3.38
N ARG A 67 3.29 11.33 -3.39
CA ARG A 67 2.40 11.47 -4.56
C ARG A 67 1.27 12.46 -4.24
N PRO A 68 1.58 13.76 -4.05
CA PRO A 68 0.56 14.75 -3.68
C PRO A 68 -0.64 14.79 -4.65
N GLU A 69 -0.42 14.46 -5.92
CA GLU A 69 -1.45 14.35 -6.95
C GLU A 69 -2.49 13.25 -6.70
N THR A 70 -2.17 12.25 -5.87
CA THR A 70 -3.09 11.17 -5.50
C THR A 70 -3.68 11.31 -4.10
N ALA A 71 -3.29 12.33 -3.32
CA ALA A 71 -3.70 12.51 -1.93
C ALA A 71 -5.23 12.62 -1.76
N GLU A 72 -5.90 13.31 -2.69
CA GLU A 72 -7.35 13.52 -2.67
C GLU A 72 -8.13 12.37 -3.33
N ILE A 73 -7.45 11.38 -3.92
CA ILE A 73 -8.11 10.22 -4.50
C ILE A 73 -8.58 9.32 -3.35
N SER A 74 -9.88 8.96 -3.36
CA SER A 74 -10.43 8.11 -2.30
C SER A 74 -9.63 6.81 -2.12
N PRO A 75 -9.39 6.35 -0.88
CA PRO A 75 -8.62 5.13 -0.62
C PRO A 75 -9.15 3.90 -1.37
N GLU A 76 -10.47 3.79 -1.49
CA GLU A 76 -11.12 2.70 -2.23
C GLU A 76 -10.75 2.69 -3.73
N ARG A 77 -10.65 3.86 -4.35
CA ARG A 77 -10.26 3.99 -5.77
C ARG A 77 -8.78 3.68 -5.99
N ILE A 78 -7.89 4.12 -5.09
CA ILE A 78 -6.48 3.75 -5.13
C ILE A 78 -6.32 2.23 -4.98
N ARG A 79 -7.00 1.64 -3.99
CA ARG A 79 -6.99 0.19 -3.77
C ARG A 79 -7.43 -0.58 -5.00
N ALA A 80 -8.59 -0.22 -5.58
CA ALA A 80 -9.09 -0.86 -6.79
C ALA A 80 -8.14 -0.67 -7.99
N GLY A 81 -7.53 0.50 -8.14
CA GLY A 81 -6.50 0.74 -9.15
C GLY A 81 -5.29 -0.19 -8.97
N GLY A 82 -4.86 -0.39 -7.73
CA GLY A 82 -3.79 -1.32 -7.36
C GLY A 82 -4.10 -2.79 -7.63
N GLU A 83 -5.34 -3.18 -7.92
CA GLU A 83 -5.69 -4.55 -8.36
C GLU A 83 -5.41 -4.74 -9.87
N THR A 84 -5.19 -3.65 -10.62
CA THR A 84 -4.81 -3.71 -12.04
C THR A 84 -3.30 -3.95 -12.17
N PRO A 85 -2.83 -4.98 -12.90
CA PRO A 85 -1.40 -5.21 -13.10
C PRO A 85 -0.71 -4.05 -13.80
N ILE A 86 0.44 -3.62 -13.26
CA ILE A 86 1.36 -2.72 -13.96
C ILE A 86 1.86 -3.42 -15.23
N GLY A 87 1.71 -2.75 -16.38
CA GLY A 87 2.16 -3.29 -17.67
C GLY A 87 3.69 -3.39 -17.74
N ASN A 88 4.18 -4.40 -18.48
CA ASN A 88 5.61 -4.63 -18.68
C ASN A 88 6.41 -3.38 -19.11
N PRO A 89 5.90 -2.48 -19.98
CA PRO A 89 6.64 -1.26 -20.33
C PRO A 89 6.95 -0.34 -19.14
N ALA A 90 6.07 -0.27 -18.14
CA ALA A 90 6.29 0.53 -16.95
C ALA A 90 7.32 -0.15 -16.02
N TRP A 91 7.22 -1.47 -15.83
CA TRP A 91 8.24 -2.22 -15.09
C TRP A 91 9.64 -2.12 -15.72
N ALA A 92 9.72 -2.10 -17.06
CA ALA A 92 10.99 -1.99 -17.78
C ALA A 92 11.70 -0.63 -17.58
N GLN A 93 11.00 0.41 -17.12
CA GLN A 93 11.59 1.74 -16.89
C GLN A 93 12.31 1.83 -15.53
N ILE A 94 11.92 1.01 -14.55
CA ILE A 94 12.40 1.11 -13.17
C ILE A 94 13.92 0.91 -13.03
N PRO A 95 14.55 -0.08 -13.69
CA PRO A 95 15.99 -0.28 -13.56
C PRO A 95 16.83 0.95 -13.89
N GLY A 96 16.43 1.73 -14.91
CA GLY A 96 17.13 2.95 -15.29
C GLY A 96 17.09 4.06 -14.24
N ALA A 97 16.10 4.03 -13.33
CA ALA A 97 15.97 5.01 -12.25
C ALA A 97 16.78 4.64 -10.99
N LEU A 98 17.22 3.37 -10.86
CA LEU A 98 17.82 2.85 -9.64
C LEU A 98 19.13 2.09 -9.92
N PRO A 99 20.19 2.77 -10.39
CA PRO A 99 21.47 2.14 -10.74
C PRO A 99 22.22 1.53 -9.54
N THR A 100 21.80 1.85 -8.30
CA THR A 100 22.36 1.20 -7.09
C THR A 100 21.78 -0.19 -6.83
N VAL A 101 20.61 -0.49 -7.41
CA VAL A 101 19.87 -1.76 -7.28
C VAL A 101 20.08 -2.62 -8.52
N PHE A 102 20.04 -2.00 -9.70
CA PHE A 102 20.04 -2.70 -10.98
C PHE A 102 21.29 -2.40 -11.79
N ALA A 103 21.82 -3.44 -12.42
CA ALA A 103 22.72 -3.30 -13.55
C ALA A 103 21.98 -2.80 -14.81
N ALA A 104 22.74 -2.24 -15.75
CA ALA A 104 22.22 -1.58 -16.95
C ALA A 104 21.41 -2.50 -17.89
N ASP A 105 21.62 -3.81 -17.83
CA ASP A 105 20.96 -4.83 -18.66
C ASP A 105 19.77 -5.50 -17.95
N ALA A 106 19.34 -4.97 -16.79
CA ALA A 106 18.26 -5.56 -16.03
C ALA A 106 16.96 -5.67 -16.84
N ALA A 107 16.34 -6.86 -16.81
CA ALA A 107 15.11 -7.15 -17.54
C ALA A 107 14.09 -7.84 -16.65
N VAL A 108 12.81 -7.47 -16.81
CA VAL A 108 11.69 -8.12 -16.13
C VAL A 108 11.55 -9.55 -16.66
N THR A 109 11.54 -10.53 -15.76
CA THR A 109 11.34 -11.95 -16.10
C THR A 109 9.91 -12.40 -15.82
N GLN A 110 9.30 -11.88 -14.77
CA GLN A 110 7.92 -12.16 -14.39
C GLN A 110 7.29 -10.94 -13.71
N SER A 111 5.97 -10.79 -13.83
CA SER A 111 5.19 -9.84 -13.04
C SER A 111 3.85 -10.45 -12.61
N SER A 112 3.31 -9.98 -11.47
CA SER A 112 2.01 -10.42 -10.95
C SER A 112 1.41 -9.38 -10.00
N VAL A 113 0.19 -9.62 -9.53
CA VAL A 113 -0.45 -8.82 -8.48
C VAL A 113 -0.88 -9.75 -7.35
N ASP A 114 -0.41 -9.48 -6.14
CA ASP A 114 -0.83 -10.17 -4.92
C ASP A 114 -1.95 -9.37 -4.25
N THR A 115 -3.16 -9.94 -4.24
CA THR A 115 -4.36 -9.36 -3.62
C THR A 115 -4.76 -10.05 -2.32
N SER A 116 -3.87 -10.86 -1.72
CA SER A 116 -4.14 -11.61 -0.49
C SER A 116 -4.22 -10.71 0.75
N ALA A 117 -3.56 -9.56 0.73
CA ALA A 117 -3.61 -8.54 1.78
C ALA A 117 -4.68 -7.47 1.49
N PHE A 118 -4.95 -6.59 2.46
CA PHE A 118 -5.92 -5.51 2.26
C PHE A 118 -5.53 -4.58 1.11
N TRP A 119 -4.26 -4.19 1.06
CA TRP A 119 -3.69 -3.41 -0.03
C TRP A 119 -2.99 -4.34 -1.04
N PRO A 120 -3.34 -4.25 -2.33
CA PRO A 120 -2.67 -5.03 -3.36
C PRO A 120 -1.18 -4.71 -3.46
N VAL A 121 -0.38 -5.73 -3.76
CA VAL A 121 1.05 -5.61 -4.00
C VAL A 121 1.35 -5.99 -5.44
N GLN A 122 1.85 -5.04 -6.23
CA GLN A 122 2.36 -5.28 -7.56
C GLN A 122 3.73 -5.93 -7.44
N ARG A 123 3.97 -7.03 -8.14
CA ARG A 123 5.22 -7.80 -8.06
C ARG A 123 5.90 -7.87 -9.42
N ALA A 124 7.22 -7.83 -9.40
CA ALA A 124 8.02 -8.21 -10.56
C ALA A 124 9.33 -8.83 -10.11
N ASP A 125 9.81 -9.80 -10.86
CA ASP A 125 11.18 -10.29 -10.75
C ASP A 125 11.98 -9.74 -11.92
N TYR A 126 13.21 -9.32 -11.64
CA TYR A 126 14.17 -8.89 -12.65
C TYR A 126 15.36 -9.83 -12.65
N ASN A 127 15.90 -10.13 -13.83
CA ASN A 127 17.26 -10.62 -13.96
C ASN A 127 18.19 -9.43 -14.21
N SER A 128 19.20 -9.25 -13.37
CA SER A 128 20.18 -8.17 -13.44
C SER A 128 21.60 -8.77 -13.30
N GLN A 129 22.31 -8.95 -14.42
CA GLN A 129 23.60 -9.65 -14.48
C GLN A 129 23.62 -11.04 -13.79
N GLY A 130 22.53 -11.80 -13.88
CA GLY A 130 22.41 -13.12 -13.25
C GLY A 130 21.92 -13.09 -11.79
N GLN A 131 21.71 -11.90 -11.22
CA GLN A 131 21.05 -11.71 -9.94
C GLN A 131 19.54 -11.57 -10.15
N VAL A 132 18.74 -12.24 -9.32
CA VAL A 132 17.30 -12.00 -9.26
C VAL A 132 17.03 -10.84 -8.29
N VAL A 133 16.31 -9.83 -8.77
CA VAL A 133 15.78 -8.75 -7.92
C VAL A 133 14.27 -8.90 -7.81
N HIS A 134 13.79 -9.13 -6.60
CA HIS A 134 12.36 -9.18 -6.29
C HIS A 134 11.86 -7.78 -5.98
N ALA A 135 10.93 -7.30 -6.80
CA ALA A 135 10.33 -5.99 -6.70
C ALA A 135 8.89 -6.06 -6.18
N ALA A 136 8.54 -5.09 -5.35
CA ALA A 136 7.16 -4.83 -4.96
C ALA A 136 6.83 -3.35 -5.07
N ILE A 137 5.64 -3.03 -5.57
CA ILE A 137 5.07 -1.68 -5.55
C ILE A 137 3.69 -1.72 -4.88
N GLN A 138 3.47 -0.81 -3.95
CA GLN A 138 2.19 -0.63 -3.27
C GLN A 138 1.76 0.84 -3.34
N PHE A 139 0.45 1.06 -3.44
CA PHE A 139 -0.14 2.39 -3.57
C PHE A 139 -1.00 2.73 -2.35
N ARG A 140 -0.93 3.98 -1.89
CA ARG A 140 -1.87 4.62 -0.96
C ARG A 140 -2.22 6.02 -1.50
N PRO A 141 -3.29 6.66 -1.02
CA PRO A 141 -3.48 8.08 -1.28
C PRO A 141 -2.28 8.89 -0.77
N GLY A 142 -1.66 9.68 -1.64
CA GLY A 142 -0.57 10.57 -1.26
C GLY A 142 0.83 9.94 -1.22
N VAL A 143 0.96 8.61 -1.31
CA VAL A 143 2.27 7.94 -1.22
C VAL A 143 2.30 6.61 -1.98
N GLU A 144 3.47 6.30 -2.52
CA GLU A 144 3.81 5.02 -3.12
C GLU A 144 4.99 4.39 -2.40
N PHE A 145 4.91 3.08 -2.17
CA PHE A 145 6.00 2.31 -1.57
C PHE A 145 6.59 1.36 -2.58
N TRP A 146 7.91 1.41 -2.77
CA TRP A 146 8.65 0.56 -3.67
C TRP A 146 9.66 -0.24 -2.86
N GLY A 147 9.73 -1.55 -3.08
CA GLY A 147 10.69 -2.43 -2.42
C GLY A 147 11.46 -3.24 -3.45
N PHE A 148 12.76 -3.36 -3.28
CA PHE A 148 13.64 -4.16 -4.15
C PHE A 148 14.60 -4.97 -3.29
N CYS A 149 14.43 -6.29 -3.30
CA CYS A 149 15.21 -7.20 -2.47
C CYS A 149 15.99 -8.17 -3.34
N PHE A 150 17.26 -8.39 -2.98
CA PHE A 150 18.16 -9.25 -3.73
C PHE A 150 19.37 -9.66 -2.89
N SER A 151 20.13 -10.64 -3.40
CA SER A 151 21.44 -11.00 -2.87
C SER A 151 22.54 -10.56 -3.84
N ARG A 152 23.46 -9.69 -3.40
CA ARG A 152 24.64 -9.28 -4.21
C ARG A 152 25.52 -10.46 -4.58
N THR A 153 25.61 -11.43 -3.68
CA THR A 153 26.42 -12.63 -3.84
C THR A 153 25.76 -13.82 -3.14
N GLY A 154 25.83 -15.00 -3.77
CA GLY A 154 25.32 -16.24 -3.18
C GLY A 154 23.90 -16.58 -3.61
N ALA A 155 23.30 -17.52 -2.87
CA ALA A 155 21.97 -18.02 -3.18
C ALA A 155 20.90 -16.97 -2.91
N ASP A 156 19.86 -17.03 -3.74
CA ASP A 156 18.64 -16.26 -3.54
C ASP A 156 17.88 -16.71 -2.27
N ASP A 157 17.12 -15.79 -1.67
CA ASP A 157 16.33 -16.02 -0.46
C ASP A 157 14.95 -15.37 -0.60
N ALA A 158 14.26 -15.76 -1.67
CA ALA A 158 12.94 -15.23 -2.03
C ALA A 158 11.96 -15.23 -0.86
N ALA A 159 11.94 -16.27 0.00
CA ALA A 159 11.00 -16.33 1.13
C ALA A 159 11.22 -15.19 2.15
N THR A 160 12.48 -14.88 2.48
CA THR A 160 12.81 -13.76 3.37
C THR A 160 12.45 -12.43 2.72
N TYR A 161 12.80 -12.26 1.44
CA TYR A 161 12.50 -11.05 0.69
C TYR A 161 11.00 -10.80 0.56
N GLU A 162 10.23 -11.83 0.27
CA GLU A 162 8.77 -11.79 0.25
C GLU A 162 8.17 -11.36 1.58
N GLY A 163 8.74 -11.83 2.70
CA GLY A 163 8.37 -11.39 4.04
C GLY A 163 8.55 -9.89 4.23
N VAL A 164 9.71 -9.35 3.84
CA VAL A 164 9.99 -7.91 3.91
C VAL A 164 9.03 -7.12 3.02
N LEU A 165 8.91 -7.49 1.74
CA LEU A 165 8.12 -6.77 0.75
C LEU A 165 6.62 -6.72 1.11
N ARG A 166 6.07 -7.81 1.68
CA ARG A 166 4.68 -7.84 2.17
C ARG A 166 4.46 -7.04 3.45
N SER A 167 5.51 -6.85 4.25
CA SER A 167 5.42 -6.12 5.52
C SER A 167 5.45 -4.60 5.35
N ILE A 168 5.82 -4.10 4.16
CA ILE A 168 5.83 -2.66 3.87
C ILE A 168 4.40 -2.10 4.02
N ALA A 169 4.26 -1.11 4.90
CA ALA A 169 3.00 -0.48 5.25
C ALA A 169 3.17 1.03 5.45
N GLY A 170 2.08 1.76 5.25
CA GLY A 170 1.94 3.14 5.75
C GLY A 170 1.39 3.13 7.18
N THR A 171 1.76 4.12 7.99
CA THR A 171 1.24 4.24 9.36
C THR A 171 -0.25 4.58 9.41
N THR A 172 -0.80 5.14 8.33
CA THR A 172 -2.21 5.48 8.17
C THR A 172 -3.04 4.34 7.54
N ASP A 173 -2.44 3.16 7.29
CA ASP A 173 -3.13 2.05 6.61
C ASP A 173 -4.41 1.62 7.33
N ALA A 174 -4.40 1.60 8.67
CA ALA A 174 -5.57 1.27 9.48
C ALA A 174 -6.69 2.31 9.34
N GLU A 175 -6.35 3.60 9.30
CA GLU A 175 -7.31 4.70 9.13
C GLU A 175 -7.92 4.68 7.72
N LEU A 176 -7.09 4.44 6.70
CA LEU A 176 -7.54 4.33 5.32
C LEU A 176 -8.45 3.12 5.12
N GLN A 177 -8.15 1.98 5.74
CA GLN A 177 -9.01 0.80 5.74
C GLN A 177 -10.34 1.09 6.42
N ALA A 178 -10.32 1.71 7.61
CA ALA A 178 -11.55 2.12 8.30
C ALA A 178 -12.41 3.05 7.44
N ASN A 179 -11.80 4.01 6.73
CA ASN A 179 -12.51 4.91 5.81
C ASN A 179 -13.24 4.15 4.69
N ILE A 180 -12.59 3.14 4.11
CA ILE A 180 -13.21 2.29 3.07
C ILE A 180 -14.41 1.54 3.64
N ASP A 181 -14.24 0.93 4.82
CA ASP A 181 -15.29 0.15 5.45
C ASP A 181 -16.49 1.02 5.86
N ASP A 182 -16.26 2.23 6.37
CA ASP A 182 -17.31 3.20 6.67
C ASP A 182 -18.10 3.63 5.42
N ARG A 183 -17.40 3.94 4.32
CA ARG A 183 -18.05 4.28 3.05
C ARG A 183 -18.88 3.11 2.51
N ARG A 184 -18.36 1.89 2.59
CA ARG A 184 -19.10 0.67 2.19
C ARG A 184 -20.35 0.46 3.03
N ARG A 185 -20.26 0.61 4.35
CA ARG A 185 -21.42 0.56 5.26
C ARG A 185 -22.45 1.65 4.92
N GLY A 186 -22.00 2.87 4.65
CA GLY A 186 -22.87 3.98 4.22
C GLY A 186 -23.66 3.65 2.96
N ARG A 187 -22.96 3.26 1.88
CA ARG A 187 -23.61 2.89 0.60
C ARG A 187 -24.58 1.73 0.74
N ARG A 188 -24.26 0.75 1.57
CA ARG A 188 -25.17 -0.38 1.83
C ARG A 188 -26.47 0.09 2.49
N ARG A 189 -26.39 0.95 3.51
CA ARG A 189 -27.58 1.51 4.17
C ARG A 189 -28.43 2.34 3.19
N ASP A 190 -27.79 3.15 2.36
CA ASP A 190 -28.49 3.96 1.35
C ASP A 190 -29.21 3.08 0.32
N GLN A 191 -28.56 1.99 -0.10
CA GLN A 191 -29.16 1.02 -1.03
C GLN A 191 -30.36 0.31 -0.39
N GLU A 192 -30.22 -0.18 0.85
CA GLU A 192 -31.31 -0.84 1.58
C GLU A 192 -32.51 0.09 1.78
N ALA A 193 -32.27 1.38 2.06
CA ALA A 193 -33.33 2.39 2.17
C ALA A 193 -34.04 2.65 0.83
N ARG A 194 -33.30 2.72 -0.28
CA ARG A 194 -33.87 2.88 -1.63
C ARG A 194 -34.71 1.67 -2.03
N ASP A 195 -34.24 0.47 -1.72
CA ASP A 195 -34.95 -0.77 -2.03
C ASP A 195 -36.23 -0.89 -1.19
N ALA A 196 -36.20 -0.52 0.09
CA ALA A 196 -37.38 -0.46 0.94
C ALA A 196 -38.42 0.54 0.41
N GLY A 197 -37.99 1.76 0.05
CA GLY A 197 -38.87 2.77 -0.53
C GLY A 197 -39.49 2.31 -1.85
N SER A 198 -38.71 1.66 -2.71
CA SER A 198 -39.19 1.11 -4.00
C SER A 198 -40.22 0.00 -3.80
N ARG A 199 -40.01 -0.89 -2.82
CA ARG A 199 -40.99 -1.93 -2.44
C ARG A 199 -42.29 -1.33 -1.92
N SER A 200 -42.23 -0.36 -1.01
CA SER A 200 -43.43 0.31 -0.50
C SER A 200 -44.22 1.01 -1.62
N ALA A 201 -43.55 1.67 -2.56
CA ALA A 201 -44.20 2.30 -3.71
C ALA A 201 -44.87 1.27 -4.65
N MET A 202 -44.23 0.12 -4.88
CA MET A 202 -44.83 -0.98 -5.66
C MET A 202 -46.05 -1.58 -4.96
N ASP A 203 -45.99 -1.79 -3.64
CA ASP A 203 -47.10 -2.32 -2.86
C ASP A 203 -48.29 -1.36 -2.85
N GLU A 204 -48.05 -0.05 -2.74
CA GLU A 204 -49.08 0.98 -2.82
C GLU A 204 -49.72 1.04 -4.23
N ALA A 205 -48.91 1.05 -5.29
CA ALA A 205 -49.40 1.03 -6.66
C ALA A 205 -50.25 -0.21 -6.97
N MET A 206 -49.83 -1.38 -6.47
CA MET A 206 -50.60 -2.62 -6.57
C MET A 206 -51.93 -2.50 -5.81
N ARG A 207 -51.91 -1.97 -4.59
CA ARG A 207 -53.13 -1.76 -3.79
C ARG A 207 -54.13 -0.84 -4.50
N ASN A 208 -53.67 0.29 -5.02
CA ASN A 208 -54.52 1.24 -5.73
C ASN A 208 -55.13 0.60 -6.99
N THR A 209 -54.34 -0.14 -7.76
CA THR A 209 -54.81 -0.89 -8.94
C THR A 209 -55.90 -1.91 -8.59
N LEU A 210 -55.75 -2.62 -7.47
CA LEU A 210 -56.75 -3.58 -7.00
C LEU A 210 -58.04 -2.89 -6.54
N GLN A 211 -57.93 -1.73 -5.87
CA GLN A 211 -59.10 -0.93 -5.46
C GLN A 211 -59.88 -0.39 -6.65
N ASP A 212 -59.20 0.15 -7.67
CA ASP A 212 -59.85 0.66 -8.88
C ASP A 212 -60.63 -0.44 -9.61
N ARG A 213 -60.02 -1.62 -9.77
CA ARG A 213 -60.69 -2.79 -10.37
C ARG A 213 -61.90 -3.26 -9.57
N ALA A 214 -61.83 -3.19 -8.24
CA ALA A 214 -62.97 -3.54 -7.39
C ALA A 214 -64.12 -2.54 -7.57
N MET A 215 -63.83 -1.23 -7.67
CA MET A 215 -64.85 -0.21 -7.91
C MET A 215 -65.49 -0.34 -9.29
N GLU A 216 -64.71 -0.64 -10.34
CA GLU A 216 -65.24 -0.90 -11.69
C GLU A 216 -66.20 -2.10 -11.72
N ALA A 217 -65.89 -3.17 -10.98
CA ALA A 217 -66.74 -4.35 -10.90
C ALA A 217 -68.10 -4.06 -10.26
N VAL A 218 -68.11 -3.25 -9.19
CA VAL A 218 -69.36 -2.84 -8.52
C VAL A 218 -70.21 -1.95 -9.43
N GLY A 219 -69.58 -1.02 -10.16
CA GLY A 219 -70.29 -0.10 -11.08
C GLY A 219 -71.01 -0.80 -12.24
N ARG A 220 -70.53 -1.96 -12.70
CA ARG A 220 -71.19 -2.73 -13.78
C ARG A 220 -72.38 -3.58 -13.32
N SER A 221 -72.58 -3.74 -12.02
CA SER A 221 -73.68 -4.55 -11.45
C SER A 221 -74.97 -3.77 -11.16
N GLN A 222 -74.97 -2.45 -11.40
CA GLN A 222 -76.15 -1.57 -11.32
C GLN A 222 -76.69 -1.28 -12.71
#